data_AF-A0A1N7LF60-F1
#
_entry.id   AF-A0A1N7LF60-F1
#
_cell.length_a   1.000
_cell.length_b   1.000
_cell.length_c   1.000
_cell.angle_alpha   90.00
_cell.angle_beta   90.00
_cell.angle_gamma   90.00
#
_symmetry.space_group_name_H-M   'P 1'
#
loop_
_entity.id
_entity.type
_entity.pdbx_description
1 polymer ?
#
loop_
_entity_poly.entity_id
_entity_poly.type
_entity_poly.pdbx_seq_one_letter_code
_entity_poly.pdbx_strand_id
1 'polypeptide(L)'
;MQPAYRAIATMGADGLVLLLVFFLGVVACWWALGALKWDKFTHQPFAGQAQLLRFFLALAGGVLSVLVGLVLLGAMQLLNGAL
;
A
#
# COMPACT_ATOMS: atom_id res chain seq x y z
N MET A 1 14.60 4.04 -31.85
CA MET A 1 14.34 3.13 -30.71
C MET A 1 12.86 3.26 -30.35
N GLN A 2 12.10 2.20 -30.61
CA GLN A 2 10.65 2.24 -30.87
C GLN A 2 9.81 2.69 -29.65
N PRO A 3 8.75 3.49 -29.86
CA PRO A 3 7.89 4.02 -28.79
C PRO A 3 7.26 2.93 -27.91
N ALA A 4 7.02 1.74 -28.47
CA ALA A 4 6.50 0.58 -27.75
C ALA A 4 7.43 0.11 -26.61
N TYR A 5 8.76 0.16 -26.79
CA TYR A 5 9.72 -0.20 -25.75
C TYR A 5 9.66 0.78 -24.57
N ARG A 6 9.47 2.08 -24.84
CA ARG A 6 9.35 3.10 -23.79
C ARG A 6 8.06 2.90 -22.99
N ALA A 7 6.95 2.57 -23.66
CA ALA A 7 5.67 2.30 -23.00
C ALA A 7 5.73 1.07 -22.07
N ILE A 8 6.38 -0.02 -22.51
CA ILE A 8 6.54 -1.23 -21.69
C ILE A 8 7.46 -0.93 -20.49
N ALA A 9 8.53 -0.16 -20.70
CA ALA A 9 9.45 0.23 -19.64
C ALA A 9 8.78 1.14 -18.59
N THR A 10 7.93 2.08 -19.01
CA THR A 10 7.19 2.95 -18.09
C THR A 10 6.16 2.15 -17.30
N MET A 11 5.37 1.29 -17.97
CA MET A 11 4.40 0.42 -17.28
C MET A 11 5.07 -0.52 -16.26
N GLY A 12 6.25 -1.06 -16.60
CA GLY A 12 7.04 -1.86 -15.67
C GLY A 12 7.55 -1.06 -14.46
N ALA A 13 8.00 0.18 -14.68
CA ALA A 13 8.45 1.07 -13.61
C ALA A 13 7.28 1.49 -12.70
N ASP A 14 6.11 1.79 -13.26
CA ASP A 14 4.89 2.13 -12.50
C ASP A 14 4.46 0.96 -11.60
N GLY A 15 4.50 -0.27 -12.13
CA GLY A 15 4.22 -1.49 -11.36
C GLY A 15 5.21 -1.70 -10.20
N LEU A 16 6.50 -1.43 -10.42
CA LEU A 16 7.52 -1.51 -9.39
C LEU A 16 7.32 -0.47 -8.29
N VAL A 17 6.94 0.76 -8.67
CA VAL A 17 6.62 1.84 -7.72
C VAL A 17 5.41 1.48 -6.88
N LEU A 18 4.33 0.95 -7.48
CA LEU A 18 3.16 0.48 -6.74
C LEU A 18 3.49 -0.63 -5.75
N LEU A 19 4.38 -1.56 -6.14
CA LEU A 19 4.83 -2.64 -5.27
C LEU A 19 5.66 -2.09 -4.09
N LEU A 20 6.54 -1.12 -4.33
CA LEU A 20 7.27 -0.44 -3.25
C LEU A 20 6.32 0.33 -2.31
N VAL A 21 5.34 1.05 -2.86
CA VAL A 21 4.31 1.76 -2.09
C VAL A 21 3.47 0.79 -1.27
N PHE A 22 3.15 -0.39 -1.80
CA PHE A 22 2.49 -1.45 -1.05
C PHE A 22 3.29 -1.86 0.18
N PHE A 23 4.56 -2.23 -0.01
CA PHE A 23 5.43 -2.65 1.10
C PHE A 23 5.61 -1.53 2.13
N LEU A 24 5.81 -0.29 1.67
CA LEU A 24 5.94 0.87 2.55
C LEU A 24 4.65 1.11 3.35
N GLY A 25 3.49 1.00 2.70
CA GLY A 25 2.17 1.13 3.33
C GLY A 25 1.90 0.05 4.37
N VAL A 26 2.24 -1.21 4.07
CA VAL A 26 2.13 -2.33 5.02
C VAL A 26 3.02 -2.08 6.24
N VAL A 27 4.29 -1.67 6.04
CA VAL A 27 5.21 -1.40 7.15
C VAL A 27 4.74 -0.20 7.97
N ALA A 28 4.33 0.89 7.34
CA ALA A 28 3.82 2.08 8.02
C ALA A 28 2.56 1.78 8.83
N CYS A 29 1.60 1.05 8.27
CA CYS A 29 0.42 0.61 9.00
C CYS A 29 0.77 -0.36 10.12
N TRP A 30 1.70 -1.30 9.90
CA TRP A 30 2.18 -2.20 10.95
C TRP A 30 2.76 -1.44 12.13
N TRP A 31 3.56 -0.40 11.88
CA TRP A 31 4.08 0.49 12.93
C TRP A 31 2.98 1.31 13.63
N ALA A 32 2.04 1.89 12.88
CA ALA A 32 0.92 2.65 13.45
C ALA A 32 0.02 1.77 14.34
N LEU A 33 -0.24 0.55 13.90
CA LEU A 33 -0.98 -0.46 14.66
C LEU A 33 -0.16 -0.99 15.83
N GLY A 34 1.16 -1.06 15.69
CA GLY A 34 2.15 -1.32 16.74
C GLY A 34 2.06 -0.36 17.93
N ALA A 35 1.76 0.92 17.66
CA ALA A 35 1.60 1.95 18.69
C ALA A 35 0.23 1.97 19.36
N LEU A 36 -0.78 1.30 18.78
CA LEU A 36 -2.13 1.25 19.35
C LEU A 36 -2.13 0.40 20.63
N LYS A 37 -2.79 0.88 21.70
CA LYS A 37 -2.99 0.10 22.94
C LYS A 37 -4.10 -0.95 22.74
N TRP A 38 -3.73 -2.12 22.20
CA TRP A 38 -4.64 -3.27 22.01
C TRP A 38 -5.23 -3.80 23.32
N ASP A 39 -4.58 -3.47 24.43
CA ASP A 39 -5.03 -3.73 25.79
C ASP A 39 -6.46 -3.21 26.08
N LYS A 40 -6.89 -2.13 25.42
CA LYS A 40 -8.27 -1.59 25.57
C LYS A 40 -9.32 -2.25 24.66
N PHE A 41 -8.92 -2.93 23.59
CA PHE A 41 -9.85 -3.55 22.64
C PHE A 41 -10.11 -5.03 22.95
N THR A 42 -9.12 -5.72 23.50
CA THR A 42 -9.23 -7.14 23.87
C THR A 42 -8.87 -7.28 25.33
N HIS A 43 -9.87 -7.52 26.18
CA HIS A 43 -9.78 -7.75 27.63
C HIS A 43 -8.83 -8.91 28.06
N GLN A 44 -8.11 -9.54 27.12
CA GLN A 44 -7.17 -10.63 27.35
C GLN A 44 -5.86 -10.41 26.56
N PRO A 45 -4.73 -10.17 27.25
CA PRO A 45 -3.48 -9.70 26.65
C PRO A 45 -2.62 -10.77 25.95
N PHE A 46 -3.11 -12.01 25.79
CA PHE A 46 -2.33 -13.14 25.25
C PHE A 46 -2.96 -13.86 24.05
N ALA A 47 -3.88 -13.22 23.33
CA ALA A 47 -4.51 -13.85 22.19
C ALA A 47 -3.71 -13.58 20.91
N GLY A 48 -3.15 -14.63 20.28
CA GLY A 48 -2.62 -14.56 18.90
C GLY A 48 -3.63 -13.97 17.88
N GLN A 49 -4.90 -13.88 18.27
CA GLN A 49 -5.99 -13.19 17.59
C GLN A 49 -5.76 -11.67 17.41
N ALA A 50 -5.20 -10.96 18.41
CA ALA A 50 -4.91 -9.53 18.29
C ALA A 50 -3.74 -9.26 17.33
N GLN A 51 -2.76 -10.17 17.29
CA GLN A 51 -1.65 -10.11 16.35
C GLN A 51 -2.10 -10.43 14.92
N LEU A 52 -3.02 -11.40 14.75
CA LEU A 52 -3.66 -11.65 13.46
C LEU A 52 -4.45 -10.42 12.98
N LEU A 53 -5.22 -9.78 13.88
CA LEU A 53 -5.98 -8.58 13.54
C LEU A 53 -5.07 -7.42 13.14
N ARG A 54 -3.96 -7.19 13.87
CA ARG A 54 -2.91 -6.24 13.46
C ARG A 54 -2.38 -6.53 12.06
N PHE A 55 -2.14 -7.80 11.76
CA PHE A 55 -1.67 -8.20 10.44
C PHE A 55 -2.70 -7.96 9.35
N PHE A 56 -3.95 -8.37 9.55
CA PHE A 56 -5.05 -8.10 8.62
C PHE A 56 -5.26 -6.60 8.40
N LEU A 57 -5.16 -5.79 9.45
CA LEU A 57 -5.33 -4.34 9.37
C LEU A 57 -4.12 -3.65 8.70
N ALA A 58 -2.90 -4.14 8.92
CA ALA A 58 -1.71 -3.69 8.20
C ALA A 58 -1.76 -4.05 6.71
N LEU A 59 -2.28 -5.24 6.40
CA LEU A 59 -2.45 -5.71 5.03
C LEU A 59 -3.56 -4.91 4.31
N ALA A 60 -4.67 -4.62 4.99
CA ALA A 60 -5.69 -3.70 4.49
C ALA A 60 -5.12 -2.29 4.24
N GLY A 61 -4.25 -1.80 5.13
CA GLY A 61 -3.53 -0.54 4.97
C GLY A 61 -2.59 -0.52 3.75
N GLY A 62 -1.89 -1.62 3.49
CA GLY A 62 -1.11 -1.80 2.26
C GLY A 62 -1.97 -1.73 1.00
N VAL A 63 -3.11 -2.42 0.99
CA VAL A 63 -4.06 -2.38 -0.15
C VAL A 63 -4.61 -0.97 -0.36
N LEU A 64 -4.99 -0.26 0.70
CA LEU A 64 -5.42 1.13 0.62
C LEU A 64 -4.32 2.04 0.07
N SER A 65 -3.07 1.83 0.47
CA SER A 65 -1.92 2.60 -0.03
C SER A 65 -1.71 2.40 -1.53
N VAL A 66 -1.91 1.19 -2.04
CA VAL A 66 -1.87 0.89 -3.49
C VAL A 66 -3.05 1.51 -4.23
N LEU A 67 -4.25 1.46 -3.66
CA LEU A 67 -5.42 2.12 -4.26
C LEU A 67 -5.19 3.63 -4.40
N VAL A 68 -4.65 4.28 -3.36
CA VAL A 68 -4.27 5.69 -3.41
C VAL A 68 -3.16 5.93 -4.44
N GLY A 69 -2.15 5.05 -4.50
CA GLY A 69 -1.09 5.11 -5.50
C GLY A 69 -1.61 5.00 -6.95
N LEU A 70 -2.57 4.11 -7.20
CA LEU A 70 -3.23 3.97 -8.50
C LEU A 70 -4.05 5.21 -8.85
N VAL A 71 -4.78 5.78 -7.89
CA VAL A 71 -5.52 7.02 -8.10
C VAL A 71 -4.57 8.18 -8.40
N LEU A 72 -3.44 8.28 -7.70
CA LEU A 72 -2.43 9.32 -7.95
C LEU A 72 -1.74 9.15 -9.30
N LEU A 73 -1.39 7.92 -9.68
CA LEU A 73 -0.83 7.64 -11.01
C LEU A 73 -1.85 7.95 -12.10
N GLY A 74 -3.11 7.54 -11.94
CA GLY A 74 -4.19 7.89 -12.86
C GLY A 74 -4.43 9.39 -12.95
N ALA A 75 -4.41 10.10 -11.82
CA ALA A 75 -4.50 11.56 -11.78
C ALA A 75 -3.31 12.22 -12.48
N MET A 76 -2.10 11.72 -12.29
CA MET A 76 -0.91 12.22 -13.01
C MET A 76 -1.00 11.95 -14.51
N GLN A 77 -1.49 10.79 -14.95
CA GLN A 77 -1.72 10.50 -16.37
C GLN A 77 -2.77 11.44 -16.99
N LEU A 78 -3.83 11.77 -16.26
CA LEU A 78 -4.85 12.76 -16.66
C LEU A 78 -4.29 14.19 -16.70
N LEU A 79 -3.50 14.58 -15.70
CA LEU A 79 -2.91 15.93 -15.62
C LEU A 79 -1.80 16.14 -16.67
N ASN A 80 -1.04 15.10 -16.97
CA ASN A 80 0.07 15.15 -17.93
C ASN A 80 -0.41 15.06 -19.39
N GLY A 81 -1.73 15.06 -19.63
CA GLY A 81 -2.31 15.27 -20.96
C GLY A 81 -1.96 14.21 -21.99
N ALA A 82 -1.82 12.94 -21.60
CA ALA A 82 -1.55 11.83 -22.52
C ALA A 82 -2.84 11.26 -23.20
N LEU A 83 -3.83 12.13 -23.45
CA LEU A 83 -4.99 11.87 -24.29
C LEU A 83 -4.98 12.84 -25.47
#